data_AF-A0A0G0UGA0-F1
#
_entry.id   AF-A0A0G0UGA0-F1
#
_cell.length_a   1.000
_cell.length_b   1.000
_cell.length_c   1.000
_cell.angle_alpha   90.00
_cell.angle_beta   90.00
_cell.angle_gamma   90.00
#
_symmetry.space_group_name_H-M   'P 1'
#
loop_
_entity.id
_entity.type
_entity.pdbx_description
1 polymer ?
#
loop_
_entity_poly.entity_id
_entity_poly.type
_entity_poly.pdbx_seq_one_letter_code
_entity_poly.pdbx_strand_id
1 'polypeptide(L)'
;MQYTLNRGEKGRVEVKVDISKVAFVAAYGDIVEVISRDQKFPGFRPGKIPVNVIEDKIGVNKILNDAASFLVTKHLDEIFKKENITALGSPNIAVHSLAKDSPFSFTATLTAKPQVKLGDWKKLKVKRVKPKEVAEKDVSESIKNIHEAYQKQKVAKGTEETKESEGAGDGQPSFAKASEGQGKFIYDARGNKVFFKEKTKVAEESKGSKDGIDDEFAKKIGARDLKHLQELVRVDLEKIMADQVEAKLENELFDEILKLAEVEVPDILIDDEINRIVVRITQNLEQQNKKLDDYLKEENTTLDALRAKLRPQAENNVKITLIMDEIGKKEKVQVTREEIENAAKGVDQAKLDEKQKADLRNYMAVSIFQAKTLDLVKKAVAI
;
A
#
# COMPACT_ATOMS: atom_id res chain seq x y z
N MET A 1 -0.87 -32.52 25.84
CA MET A 1 -1.11 -31.09 25.59
C MET A 1 -2.57 -30.91 25.24
N GLN A 2 -3.23 -29.93 25.84
CA GLN A 2 -4.58 -29.52 25.46
C GLN A 2 -4.51 -28.07 25.00
N TYR A 3 -5.29 -27.71 23.99
CA TYR A 3 -5.43 -26.31 23.56
C TYR A 3 -6.89 -25.99 23.31
N THR A 4 -7.25 -24.73 23.57
CA THR A 4 -8.54 -24.16 23.18
C THR A 4 -8.28 -22.97 22.28
N LEU A 5 -9.06 -22.87 21.21
CA LEU A 5 -8.95 -21.81 20.22
C LEU A 5 -10.25 -21.02 20.20
N ASN A 6 -10.14 -19.72 20.45
CA ASN A 6 -11.24 -18.77 20.38
C ASN A 6 -10.96 -17.79 19.25
N ARG A 7 -11.89 -17.69 18.29
CA ARG A 7 -11.88 -16.67 17.24
C ARG A 7 -12.81 -15.54 17.68
N GLY A 8 -12.25 -14.35 17.86
CA GLY A 8 -12.97 -13.12 18.16
C GLY A 8 -13.19 -12.28 16.90
N GLU A 9 -13.75 -11.09 17.11
CA GLU A 9 -14.01 -10.12 16.04
C GLU A 9 -12.73 -9.63 15.36
N LYS A 10 -12.85 -9.17 14.12
CA LYS A 10 -11.77 -8.52 13.36
C LYS A 10 -10.52 -9.40 13.24
N GLY A 11 -10.72 -10.71 13.11
CA GLY A 11 -9.64 -11.68 12.93
C GLY A 11 -8.77 -11.91 14.17
N ARG A 12 -9.18 -11.44 15.36
CA ARG A 12 -8.49 -11.75 16.61
C ARG A 12 -8.62 -13.24 16.93
N VAL A 13 -7.51 -13.89 17.25
CA VAL A 13 -7.47 -15.30 17.65
C VAL A 13 -6.73 -15.41 18.98
N GLU A 14 -7.36 -16.08 19.92
CA GLU A 14 -6.79 -16.41 21.21
C GLU A 14 -6.63 -17.93 21.33
N VAL A 15 -5.40 -18.36 21.55
CA VAL A 15 -5.06 -19.77 21.72
C VAL A 15 -4.58 -19.95 23.16
N LYS A 16 -5.34 -20.68 23.97
CA LYS A 16 -4.91 -21.08 25.30
C LYS A 16 -4.34 -22.48 25.22
N VAL A 17 -3.14 -22.67 25.75
CA VAL A 17 -2.42 -23.93 25.70
C VAL A 17 -2.07 -24.35 27.12
N ASP A 18 -2.43 -25.59 27.44
CA ASP A 18 -2.14 -26.25 28.71
C ASP A 18 -1.16 -27.41 28.48
N ILE A 19 0.00 -27.29 29.13
CA ILE A 19 1.10 -28.25 29.09
C ILE A 19 1.21 -28.92 30.46
N SER A 20 1.12 -30.24 30.45
CA SER A 20 1.27 -31.06 31.66
C SER A 20 2.66 -30.89 32.27
N LYS A 21 2.75 -30.97 33.61
CA LYS A 21 4.01 -30.96 34.37
C LYS A 21 5.08 -31.87 33.74
N VAL A 22 4.74 -33.10 33.38
CA VAL A 22 5.68 -34.09 32.83
C VAL A 22 6.37 -33.57 31.57
N ALA A 23 5.60 -32.98 30.66
CA ALA A 23 6.13 -32.41 29.42
C ALA A 23 6.98 -31.15 29.66
N PHE A 24 6.61 -30.31 30.64
CA PHE A 24 7.37 -29.12 31.00
C PHE A 24 8.72 -29.47 31.64
N VAL A 25 8.75 -30.44 32.56
CA VAL A 25 9.97 -30.94 33.20
C VAL A 25 10.92 -31.56 32.17
N ALA A 26 10.38 -32.30 31.19
CA ALA A 26 11.18 -32.84 30.09
C ALA A 26 11.86 -31.73 29.28
N ALA A 27 11.10 -30.70 28.86
CA ALA A 27 11.64 -29.57 28.11
C ALA A 27 12.68 -28.76 28.93
N TYR A 28 12.47 -28.61 30.23
CA TYR A 28 13.45 -28.00 31.12
C TYR A 28 14.77 -28.79 31.11
N GLY A 29 14.69 -30.12 31.18
CA GLY A 29 15.86 -31.01 31.06
C GLY A 29 16.58 -30.86 29.73
N ASP A 30 15.84 -30.78 28.62
CA ASP A 30 16.41 -30.59 27.28
C ASP A 30 17.20 -29.28 27.18
N ILE A 31 16.66 -28.18 27.72
CA ILE A 31 17.36 -26.88 27.75
C ILE A 31 18.62 -26.95 28.61
N VAL A 32 18.56 -27.60 29.78
CA VAL A 32 19.75 -27.80 30.62
C VAL A 32 20.83 -28.57 29.88
N GLU A 33 20.47 -29.59 29.10
CA GLU A 33 21.41 -30.36 28.30
C GLU A 33 22.04 -29.52 27.17
N VAL A 34 21.24 -28.74 26.45
CA VAL A 34 21.73 -27.80 25.42
C VAL A 34 22.73 -26.83 26.01
N ILE A 35 22.39 -26.19 27.14
CA ILE A 35 23.28 -25.25 27.79
C ILE A 35 24.56 -25.94 28.30
N SER A 36 24.44 -27.17 28.81
CA SER A 36 25.60 -27.95 29.27
C SER A 36 26.59 -28.24 28.15
N ARG A 37 26.12 -28.37 26.90
CA ARG A 37 26.95 -28.61 25.71
C ARG A 37 27.54 -27.31 25.15
N ASP A 38 26.75 -26.25 25.09
CA ASP A 38 27.11 -25.02 24.37
C ASP A 38 28.00 -24.08 25.19
N GLN A 39 27.87 -24.06 26.52
CA GLN A 39 28.66 -23.18 27.37
C GLN A 39 29.86 -23.86 28.02
N LYS A 40 30.98 -23.12 28.07
CA LYS A 40 32.20 -23.56 28.77
C LYS A 40 32.08 -23.26 30.25
N PHE A 41 31.95 -24.30 31.06
CA PHE A 41 31.98 -24.18 32.52
C PHE A 41 33.37 -24.55 33.05
N PRO A 42 34.08 -23.63 33.72
CA PRO A 42 35.38 -23.93 34.33
C PRO A 42 35.28 -25.14 35.27
N GLY A 43 36.17 -26.12 35.10
CA GLY A 43 36.24 -27.32 35.95
C GLY A 43 35.34 -28.49 35.52
N PHE A 44 34.51 -28.34 34.49
CA PHE A 44 33.61 -29.41 34.03
C PHE A 44 33.81 -29.72 32.55
N ARG A 45 33.66 -31.01 32.19
CA ARG A 45 33.64 -31.44 30.79
C ARG A 45 32.30 -31.05 30.15
N PRO A 46 32.29 -30.50 28.92
CA PRO A 46 31.05 -30.17 28.20
C PRO A 46 30.06 -31.34 28.18
N GLY A 47 28.78 -31.06 28.45
CA GLY A 47 27.68 -32.03 28.47
C GLY A 47 27.59 -32.93 29.72
N LYS A 48 28.49 -32.80 30.70
CA LYS A 48 28.49 -33.58 31.95
C LYS A 48 28.52 -32.69 33.19
N ILE A 49 27.81 -31.58 33.13
CA ILE A 49 27.74 -30.59 34.18
C ILE A 49 26.51 -30.90 35.05
N PRO A 50 26.64 -31.02 36.38
CA PRO A 50 25.49 -31.25 37.25
C PRO A 50 24.46 -30.12 37.13
N VAL A 51 23.16 -30.48 37.14
CA VAL A 51 22.04 -29.53 36.96
C VAL A 51 22.11 -28.37 37.96
N ASN A 52 22.41 -28.65 39.22
CA ASN A 52 22.50 -27.63 40.28
C ASN A 52 23.57 -26.56 39.96
N VAL A 53 24.69 -26.95 39.36
CA VAL A 53 25.77 -26.02 39.00
C VAL A 53 25.35 -25.10 37.83
N ILE A 54 24.55 -25.64 36.91
CA ILE A 54 23.98 -24.87 35.79
C ILE A 54 22.95 -23.88 36.35
N GLU A 55 22.08 -24.34 37.24
CA GLU A 55 21.06 -23.52 37.90
C GLU A 55 21.68 -22.37 38.71
N ASP A 56 22.77 -22.64 39.45
CA ASP A 56 23.46 -21.64 40.25
C ASP A 56 24.14 -20.56 39.40
N LYS A 57 24.75 -20.95 38.26
CA LYS A 57 25.48 -19.99 37.41
C LYS A 57 24.59 -19.23 36.43
N ILE A 58 23.53 -19.86 35.92
CA ILE A 58 22.68 -19.30 34.86
C ILE A 58 21.41 -18.68 35.44
N GLY A 59 20.97 -19.18 36.60
CA GLY A 59 19.74 -18.81 37.25
C GLY A 59 18.58 -19.66 36.75
N VAL A 60 17.87 -20.28 37.70
CA VAL A 60 16.67 -21.12 37.46
C VAL A 60 15.64 -20.39 36.59
N ASN A 61 15.40 -19.11 36.84
CA ASN A 61 14.43 -18.30 36.09
C ASN A 61 14.76 -18.19 34.61
N LYS A 62 16.03 -18.11 34.24
CA LYS A 62 16.44 -18.03 32.84
C LYS A 62 16.15 -19.35 32.12
N ILE A 63 16.51 -20.47 32.75
CA ILE A 63 16.25 -21.81 32.20
C ILE A 63 14.73 -22.06 32.08
N LEU A 64 13.95 -21.62 33.07
CA LEU A 64 12.48 -21.67 33.01
C LEU A 64 11.92 -20.86 31.84
N ASN A 65 12.40 -19.62 31.64
CA ASN A 65 11.97 -18.77 30.53
C ASN A 65 12.37 -19.34 29.17
N ASP A 66 13.57 -19.93 29.06
CA ASP A 66 14.06 -20.55 27.83
C ASP A 66 13.23 -21.79 27.49
N ALA A 67 12.94 -22.65 28.48
CA ALA A 67 12.08 -23.82 28.33
C ALA A 67 10.64 -23.43 27.96
N ALA A 68 10.09 -22.39 28.61
CA ALA A 68 8.79 -21.84 28.27
C ALA A 68 8.76 -21.30 26.83
N SER A 69 9.76 -20.51 26.43
CA SER A 69 9.85 -19.93 25.08
C SER A 69 9.96 -21.01 24.00
N PHE A 70 10.73 -22.06 24.27
CA PHE A 70 10.85 -23.22 23.38
C PHE A 70 9.51 -23.93 23.19
N LEU A 71 8.81 -24.24 24.29
CA LEU A 71 7.51 -24.91 24.24
C LEU A 71 6.44 -24.05 23.57
N VAL A 72 6.40 -22.75 23.87
CA VAL A 72 5.50 -21.80 23.24
C VAL A 72 5.69 -21.80 21.73
N THR A 73 6.93 -21.64 21.26
CA THR A 73 7.24 -21.58 19.82
C THR A 73 6.86 -22.89 19.13
N LYS A 74 7.31 -24.03 19.67
CA LYS A 74 7.03 -25.35 19.10
C LYS A 74 5.53 -25.61 18.94
N HIS A 75 4.77 -25.38 20.00
CA HIS A 75 3.35 -25.71 20.00
C HIS A 75 2.50 -24.70 19.24
N LEU A 76 2.87 -23.42 19.23
CA LEU A 76 2.17 -22.44 18.39
C LEU A 76 2.35 -22.75 16.91
N ASP A 77 3.56 -23.13 16.48
CA ASP A 77 3.80 -23.51 15.08
C ASP A 77 2.97 -24.73 14.66
N GLU A 78 2.87 -25.75 15.54
CA GLU A 78 2.03 -26.93 15.31
C GLU A 78 0.54 -26.56 15.20
N ILE A 79 0.03 -25.72 16.11
CA ILE A 79 -1.36 -25.27 16.11
C ILE A 79 -1.66 -24.42 14.86
N PHE A 80 -0.79 -23.47 14.52
CA PHE A 80 -1.00 -22.59 13.37
C PHE A 80 -1.03 -23.37 12.06
N LYS A 81 -0.16 -24.38 11.91
CA LYS A 81 -0.19 -25.28 10.75
C LYS A 81 -1.47 -26.11 10.71
N LYS A 82 -1.88 -26.69 11.84
CA LYS A 82 -3.08 -27.54 11.92
C LYS A 82 -4.37 -26.77 11.63
N GLU A 83 -4.47 -25.54 12.12
CA GLU A 83 -5.66 -24.69 12.01
C GLU A 83 -5.61 -23.74 10.79
N ASN A 84 -4.57 -23.83 9.95
CA ASN A 84 -4.30 -22.96 8.80
C ASN A 84 -4.36 -21.45 9.15
N ILE A 85 -3.71 -21.08 10.25
CA ILE A 85 -3.69 -19.70 10.75
C ILE A 85 -2.44 -19.02 10.23
N THR A 86 -2.62 -17.99 9.40
CA THR A 86 -1.55 -17.08 9.03
C THR A 86 -1.62 -15.86 9.94
N ALA A 87 -0.63 -15.69 10.82
CA ALA A 87 -0.55 -14.51 11.68
C ALA A 87 -0.13 -13.27 10.88
N LEU A 88 -0.79 -12.13 11.12
CA LEU A 88 -0.42 -10.84 10.52
C LEU A 88 0.67 -10.10 11.31
N GLY A 89 1.01 -10.59 12.51
CA GLY A 89 2.04 -10.03 13.38
C GLY A 89 2.44 -11.03 14.46
N SER A 90 3.41 -10.64 15.30
CA SER A 90 3.86 -11.50 16.40
C SER A 90 2.76 -11.69 17.44
N PRO A 91 2.52 -12.93 17.91
CA PRO A 91 1.55 -13.18 18.97
C PRO A 91 2.00 -12.54 20.29
N ASN A 92 1.07 -11.94 21.01
CA ASN A 92 1.27 -11.52 22.40
C ASN A 92 1.09 -12.75 23.31
N ILE A 93 2.12 -13.08 24.08
CA ILE A 93 2.14 -14.26 24.94
C ILE A 93 1.96 -13.84 26.40
N ALA A 94 0.87 -14.28 27.01
CA ALA A 94 0.64 -14.16 28.44
C ALA A 94 0.89 -15.52 29.11
N VAL A 95 1.95 -15.62 29.91
CA VAL A 95 2.26 -16.82 30.69
C VAL A 95 1.52 -16.73 32.03
N HIS A 96 0.71 -17.75 32.34
CA HIS A 96 -0.09 -17.76 33.58
C HIS A 96 0.58 -18.51 34.73
N SER A 97 1.40 -19.51 34.41
CA SER A 97 2.12 -20.28 35.41
C SER A 97 3.49 -20.68 34.88
N LEU A 98 4.54 -20.35 35.64
CA LEU A 98 5.91 -20.70 35.34
C LEU A 98 6.64 -21.11 36.61
N ALA A 99 6.69 -22.42 36.86
CA ALA A 99 7.46 -22.99 37.95
C ALA A 99 7.98 -24.38 37.55
N LYS A 100 9.16 -24.74 38.06
CA LYS A 100 9.90 -25.98 37.73
C LYS A 100 9.06 -27.24 37.87
N ASP A 101 8.16 -27.26 38.85
CA ASP A 101 7.40 -28.44 39.26
C ASP A 101 5.89 -28.32 39.06
N SER A 102 5.45 -27.38 38.23
CA SER A 102 4.05 -27.08 37.97
C SER A 102 3.68 -27.32 36.51
N PRO A 103 2.39 -27.54 36.20
CA PRO A 103 1.91 -27.43 34.82
C PRO A 103 2.18 -26.03 34.30
N PHE A 104 2.49 -25.95 33.00
CA PHE A 104 2.77 -24.71 32.31
C PHE A 104 1.59 -24.37 31.41
N SER A 105 1.08 -23.14 31.51
CA SER A 105 -0.06 -22.68 30.73
C SER A 105 0.18 -21.27 30.23
N PHE A 106 -0.14 -21.02 28.96
CA PHE A 106 -0.02 -19.70 28.35
C PHE A 106 -1.20 -19.41 27.43
N THR A 107 -1.49 -18.12 27.26
CA THR A 107 -2.39 -17.62 26.22
C THR A 107 -1.58 -16.89 25.17
N ALA A 108 -1.75 -17.26 23.91
CA ALA A 108 -1.27 -16.52 22.77
C ALA A 108 -2.43 -15.76 22.12
N THR A 109 -2.32 -14.44 22.06
CA THR A 109 -3.28 -13.57 21.37
C THR A 109 -2.63 -13.02 20.12
N LEU A 110 -3.26 -13.23 18.97
CA LEU A 110 -2.77 -12.71 17.70
C LEU A 110 -3.92 -12.26 16.81
N THR A 111 -3.55 -11.59 15.72
CA THR A 111 -4.47 -11.25 14.64
C THR A 111 -4.16 -12.15 13.44
N ALA A 112 -5.12 -12.98 13.06
CA ALA A 112 -5.01 -13.85 11.89
C ALA A 112 -5.39 -13.11 10.62
N LYS A 113 -4.84 -13.54 9.48
CA LYS A 113 -5.29 -13.09 8.15
C LYS A 113 -6.78 -13.42 8.01
N PRO A 114 -7.62 -12.44 7.68
CA PRO A 114 -9.06 -12.66 7.57
C PRO A 114 -9.38 -13.63 6.44
N GLN A 115 -10.40 -14.45 6.65
CA GLN A 115 -10.95 -15.32 5.61
C GLN A 115 -11.99 -14.54 4.80
N VAL A 116 -11.84 -14.54 3.48
CA VAL A 116 -12.74 -13.84 2.57
C VAL A 116 -13.82 -14.81 2.08
N LYS A 117 -15.08 -14.56 2.46
CA LYS A 117 -16.22 -15.29 1.89
C LYS A 117 -16.71 -14.56 0.65
N LEU A 118 -16.28 -15.05 -0.52
CA LEU A 118 -16.71 -14.50 -1.81
C LEU A 118 -18.07 -15.07 -2.23
N GLY A 119 -19.02 -14.18 -2.52
CA GLY A 119 -20.23 -14.51 -3.30
C GLY A 119 -19.95 -14.72 -4.80
N ASP A 120 -21.03 -14.89 -5.57
CA ASP A 120 -20.99 -15.09 -7.04
C ASP A 120 -20.64 -13.79 -7.80
N TRP A 121 -19.38 -13.37 -7.73
CA TRP A 121 -18.92 -12.15 -8.40
C TRP A 121 -19.06 -12.17 -9.94
N LYS A 122 -19.08 -13.36 -10.56
CA LYS A 122 -19.28 -13.53 -12.02
C LYS A 122 -20.69 -13.14 -12.49
N LYS A 123 -21.66 -12.99 -11.58
CA LYS A 123 -23.02 -12.55 -11.91
C LYS A 123 -23.18 -11.03 -11.85
N LEU A 124 -22.15 -10.30 -11.43
CA LEU A 124 -22.16 -8.85 -11.42
C LEU A 124 -22.39 -8.32 -12.84
N LYS A 125 -23.09 -7.19 -12.93
CA LYS A 125 -23.29 -6.46 -14.18
C LYS A 125 -22.97 -4.99 -13.94
N VAL A 126 -21.85 -4.54 -14.47
CA VAL A 126 -21.46 -3.13 -14.42
C VAL A 126 -21.51 -2.59 -15.84
N LYS A 127 -22.18 -1.46 -16.03
CA LYS A 127 -22.41 -0.91 -17.38
C LYS A 127 -21.17 -0.21 -17.88
N ARG A 128 -20.66 -0.61 -19.05
CA ARG A 128 -19.58 0.12 -19.69
C ARG A 128 -20.14 1.34 -20.43
N VAL A 129 -19.92 2.52 -19.87
CA VAL A 129 -20.23 3.77 -20.58
C VAL A 129 -19.18 3.98 -21.68
N LYS A 130 -19.58 4.43 -22.87
CA LYS A 130 -18.62 4.82 -23.91
C LYS A 130 -18.08 6.22 -23.60
N PRO A 131 -16.79 6.50 -23.87
CA PRO A 131 -16.27 7.86 -23.84
C PRO A 131 -17.14 8.75 -24.73
N LYS A 132 -17.50 9.93 -24.22
CA LYS A 132 -18.16 10.95 -25.03
C LYS A 132 -17.19 11.34 -26.15
N GLU A 133 -17.67 11.49 -27.37
CA GLU A 133 -16.84 12.03 -28.46
C GLU A 133 -16.44 13.47 -28.12
N VAL A 134 -15.16 13.79 -28.33
CA VAL A 134 -14.63 15.12 -28.09
C VAL A 134 -15.18 16.07 -29.15
N ALA A 135 -16.01 17.02 -28.73
CA ALA A 135 -16.57 18.01 -29.65
C ALA A 135 -15.51 19.06 -30.02
N GLU A 136 -15.59 19.61 -31.23
CA GLU A 136 -14.76 20.76 -31.66
C GLU A 136 -14.86 21.95 -30.69
N LYS A 137 -16.03 22.12 -30.05
CA LYS A 137 -16.23 23.13 -29.01
C LYS A 137 -15.32 22.89 -27.80
N ASP A 138 -15.17 21.64 -27.35
CA ASP A 138 -14.34 21.29 -26.18
C ASP A 138 -12.85 21.51 -26.48
N VAL A 139 -12.42 21.24 -27.74
CA VAL A 139 -11.05 21.51 -28.21
C VAL A 139 -10.78 23.02 -28.26
N SER A 140 -11.67 23.79 -28.87
CA SER A 140 -11.52 25.24 -28.98
C SER A 140 -11.54 25.94 -27.61
N GLU A 141 -12.39 25.50 -26.69
CA GLU A 141 -12.44 25.98 -25.31
C GLU A 141 -11.15 25.66 -24.55
N SER A 142 -10.63 24.44 -24.71
CA SER A 142 -9.35 24.05 -24.12
C SER A 142 -8.19 24.90 -24.64
N ILE A 143 -8.10 25.15 -25.96
CA ILE A 143 -7.07 26.02 -26.55
C ILE A 143 -7.17 27.45 -26.01
N LYS A 144 -8.40 27.97 -25.86
CA LYS A 144 -8.63 29.29 -25.29
C LYS A 144 -8.11 29.36 -23.86
N ASN A 145 -8.39 28.35 -23.04
CA ASN A 145 -7.90 28.26 -21.67
C ASN A 145 -6.36 28.17 -21.61
N ILE A 146 -5.73 27.39 -22.52
CA ILE A 146 -4.26 27.30 -22.63
C ILE A 146 -3.68 28.68 -22.97
N HIS A 147 -4.31 29.39 -23.91
CA HIS A 147 -3.90 30.74 -24.29
C HIS A 147 -4.03 31.73 -23.12
N GLU A 148 -5.15 31.70 -22.38
CA GLU A 148 -5.34 32.55 -21.20
C GLU A 148 -4.33 32.26 -20.09
N ALA A 149 -4.01 30.98 -19.84
CA ALA A 149 -2.99 30.56 -18.89
C ALA A 149 -1.59 31.05 -19.31
N TYR A 150 -1.25 30.93 -20.61
CA TYR A 150 0.00 31.42 -21.18
C TYR A 150 0.15 32.93 -21.03
N GLN A 151 -0.90 33.70 -21.32
CA GLN A 151 -0.88 35.17 -21.15
C GLN A 151 -0.65 35.57 -19.69
N LYS A 152 -1.31 34.92 -18.73
CA LYS A 152 -1.11 35.17 -17.29
C LYS A 152 0.34 34.88 -16.87
N GLN A 153 0.94 33.83 -17.41
CA GLN A 153 2.32 33.46 -17.09
C GLN A 153 3.37 34.40 -17.72
N LYS A 154 3.11 34.89 -18.94
CA LYS A 154 3.94 35.92 -19.61
C LYS A 154 3.93 37.24 -18.82
N VAL A 155 2.77 37.66 -18.34
CA VAL A 155 2.63 38.87 -17.49
C VAL A 155 3.37 38.73 -16.16
N ALA A 156 3.34 37.54 -15.55
CA ALA A 156 4.07 37.25 -14.31
C ALA A 156 5.60 37.17 -14.49
N LYS A 157 6.09 36.64 -15.62
CA LYS A 157 7.54 36.59 -15.94
C LYS A 157 8.11 37.96 -16.33
N GLY A 158 7.33 38.81 -17.00
CA GLY A 158 7.75 40.17 -17.34
C GLY A 158 7.99 41.08 -16.12
N THR A 159 7.60 40.64 -14.92
CA THR A 159 7.87 41.32 -13.65
C THR A 159 9.10 40.77 -12.90
N GLU A 160 9.73 39.68 -13.37
CA GLU A 160 10.84 38.99 -12.69
C GLU A 160 12.14 38.86 -13.52
N GLU A 161 12.26 39.51 -14.69
CA GLU A 161 13.50 39.47 -15.49
C GLU A 161 14.67 40.26 -14.86
N THR A 162 15.32 39.65 -13.87
CA THR A 162 16.78 39.67 -13.73
C THR A 162 17.22 38.42 -12.97
N LYS A 163 17.40 37.32 -13.70
CA LYS A 163 18.59 36.44 -13.65
C LYS A 163 18.40 35.22 -14.55
N GLU A 164 19.32 35.12 -15.50
CA GLU A 164 19.51 33.99 -16.41
C GLU A 164 19.83 32.69 -15.66
N SER A 165 19.37 31.56 -16.21
CA SER A 165 20.25 30.45 -16.56
C SER A 165 19.51 29.46 -17.47
N GLU A 166 20.23 29.07 -18.52
CA GLU A 166 19.91 28.09 -19.54
C GLU A 166 19.77 26.66 -19.00
N GLY A 167 19.04 25.83 -19.74
CA GLY A 167 18.93 24.39 -19.53
C GLY A 167 17.91 23.76 -20.48
N ALA A 168 18.35 23.41 -21.69
CA ALA A 168 17.57 22.66 -22.66
C ALA A 168 17.48 21.17 -22.27
N GLY A 169 16.29 20.60 -22.34
CA GLY A 169 16.04 19.17 -22.15
C GLY A 169 14.82 18.74 -22.96
N ASP A 170 15.07 17.88 -23.96
CA ASP A 170 14.06 17.27 -24.82
C ASP A 170 13.05 16.45 -24.01
N GLY A 171 11.78 16.82 -24.14
CA GLY A 171 10.63 16.08 -23.62
C GLY A 171 9.36 16.60 -24.29
N GLN A 172 8.62 15.71 -24.95
CA GLN A 172 7.33 16.05 -25.57
C GLN A 172 6.40 16.71 -24.54
N PRO A 173 5.86 17.92 -24.82
CA PRO A 173 4.94 18.58 -23.89
C PRO A 173 3.61 17.82 -23.83
N SER A 174 3.08 17.60 -22.63
CA SER A 174 1.69 17.21 -22.41
C SER A 174 0.86 18.49 -22.28
N PHE A 175 -0.08 18.72 -23.20
CA PHE A 175 -0.77 19.99 -23.41
C PHE A 175 -2.04 20.15 -22.57
N ALA A 176 -2.50 19.09 -21.91
CA ALA A 176 -3.73 19.10 -21.12
C ALA A 176 -3.69 19.90 -19.80
N LYS A 177 -3.08 21.08 -19.72
CA LYS A 177 -2.99 21.87 -18.47
C LYS A 177 -3.59 23.26 -18.60
N ALA A 178 -4.84 23.32 -19.06
CA ALA A 178 -5.71 24.46 -18.81
C ALA A 178 -7.18 24.08 -19.04
N SER A 179 -7.78 23.39 -18.08
CA SER A 179 -9.18 23.65 -17.70
C SER A 179 -9.44 22.90 -16.40
N GLU A 180 -10.13 23.57 -15.50
CA GLU A 180 -10.59 23.11 -14.19
C GLU A 180 -9.52 23.07 -13.09
N GLY A 181 -9.72 23.95 -12.11
CA GLY A 181 -9.12 23.80 -10.79
C GLY A 181 -9.56 22.47 -10.16
N GLN A 182 -8.67 21.95 -9.31
CA GLN A 182 -8.56 20.59 -8.78
C GLN A 182 -7.59 19.73 -9.61
N GLY A 183 -6.45 19.42 -9.00
CA GLY A 183 -5.21 19.00 -9.66
C GLY A 183 -5.28 17.75 -10.53
N LYS A 184 -4.34 17.67 -11.48
CA LYS A 184 -4.10 16.50 -12.34
C LYS A 184 -3.79 15.24 -11.52
N PHE A 185 -4.40 14.12 -11.93
CA PHE A 185 -4.14 12.78 -11.43
C PHE A 185 -3.42 11.93 -12.48
N ILE A 186 -2.51 11.07 -12.06
CA ILE A 186 -2.11 9.86 -12.82
C ILE A 186 -2.50 8.66 -11.97
N TYR A 187 -3.01 7.62 -12.61
CA TYR A 187 -3.33 6.34 -11.96
C TYR A 187 -2.04 5.53 -11.78
N ASP A 188 -1.77 5.08 -10.56
CA ASP A 188 -0.75 4.05 -10.34
C ASP A 188 -1.27 2.66 -10.75
N ALA A 189 -0.38 1.66 -10.79
CA ALA A 189 -0.69 0.27 -11.15
C ALA A 189 -1.67 -0.43 -10.17
N ARG A 190 -2.28 0.29 -9.22
CA ARG A 190 -3.30 -0.17 -8.27
C ARG A 190 -4.56 0.72 -8.31
N GLY A 191 -4.72 1.53 -9.36
CA GLY A 191 -5.91 2.36 -9.58
C GLY A 191 -6.02 3.58 -8.67
N ASN A 192 -4.95 3.96 -7.96
CA ASN A 192 -5.00 5.12 -7.07
C ASN A 192 -4.58 6.41 -7.78
N LYS A 193 -5.28 7.50 -7.43
CA LYS A 193 -4.99 8.87 -7.84
C LYS A 193 -3.68 9.39 -7.22
N VAL A 194 -2.66 9.64 -8.05
CA VAL A 194 -1.39 10.30 -7.66
C VAL A 194 -1.41 11.75 -8.15
N PHE A 195 -1.13 12.71 -7.25
CA PHE A 195 -1.15 14.15 -7.55
C PHE A 195 0.22 14.63 -8.02
N PHE A 196 0.28 15.44 -9.09
CA PHE A 196 1.48 16.19 -9.48
C PHE A 196 1.40 17.64 -8.97
N LYS A 197 2.49 18.18 -8.37
CA LYS A 197 2.58 19.63 -8.18
C LYS A 197 2.94 20.34 -9.48
N GLU A 198 2.14 21.32 -9.86
CA GLU A 198 2.63 22.54 -10.51
C GLU A 198 2.74 23.63 -9.44
N LYS A 199 3.89 24.29 -9.38
CA LYS A 199 4.08 25.42 -8.46
C LYS A 199 3.25 26.59 -8.95
N THR A 200 2.14 26.89 -8.28
CA THR A 200 1.42 28.15 -8.41
C THR A 200 1.45 28.90 -7.09
N LYS A 201 2.14 30.05 -7.09
CA LYS A 201 1.88 31.17 -6.17
C LYS A 201 0.80 32.04 -6.82
N VAL A 202 -0.17 32.46 -6.02
CA VAL A 202 -1.24 33.39 -6.40
C VAL A 202 -0.68 34.81 -6.36
N ALA A 203 -0.94 35.61 -7.40
CA ALA A 203 -0.92 37.07 -7.33
C ALA A 203 -1.86 37.68 -8.39
N GLU A 204 -2.34 38.87 -8.05
CA GLU A 204 -3.55 39.56 -8.50
C GLU A 204 -3.59 40.02 -9.96
N GLU A 205 -4.81 40.38 -10.37
CA GLU A 205 -5.19 40.94 -11.65
C GLU A 205 -4.34 42.15 -12.06
N SER A 206 -3.82 42.12 -13.29
CA SER A 206 -3.61 43.35 -14.07
C SER A 206 -3.54 43.06 -15.58
N LYS A 207 -3.84 44.10 -16.35
CA LYS A 207 -4.25 44.10 -17.76
C LYS A 207 -3.14 43.75 -18.77
N GLY A 208 -3.46 42.82 -19.67
CA GLY A 208 -3.40 43.03 -21.13
C GLY A 208 -2.14 42.59 -21.90
N SER A 209 -2.34 41.69 -22.87
CA SER A 209 -1.89 41.85 -24.26
C SER A 209 -2.74 40.98 -25.20
N LYS A 210 -3.22 41.52 -26.32
CA LYS A 210 -3.92 40.79 -27.38
C LYS A 210 -2.90 40.16 -28.34
N ASP A 211 -2.23 39.08 -27.93
CA ASP A 211 -1.78 38.10 -28.93
C ASP A 211 -2.99 37.20 -29.25
N GLY A 212 -3.19 36.87 -30.51
CA GLY A 212 -4.30 36.01 -30.95
C GLY A 212 -3.97 34.53 -30.77
N ILE A 213 -4.99 33.67 -30.86
CA ILE A 213 -4.77 32.23 -30.98
C ILE A 213 -4.37 31.95 -32.44
N ASP A 214 -3.07 31.92 -32.70
CA ASP A 214 -2.49 31.75 -34.04
C ASP A 214 -1.34 30.72 -34.07
N ASP A 215 -0.73 30.53 -35.25
CA ASP A 215 0.39 29.60 -35.43
C ASP A 215 1.64 30.00 -34.64
N GLU A 216 1.83 31.29 -34.33
CA GLU A 216 2.94 31.74 -33.49
C GLU A 216 2.74 31.34 -32.03
N PHE A 217 1.52 31.50 -31.51
CA PHE A 217 1.16 30.98 -30.20
C PHE A 217 1.36 29.47 -30.13
N ALA A 218 0.88 28.72 -31.14
CA ALA A 218 1.04 27.28 -31.22
C ALA A 218 2.53 26.86 -31.20
N LYS A 219 3.39 27.56 -31.92
CA LYS A 219 4.85 27.34 -31.88
C LYS A 219 5.47 27.64 -30.52
N LYS A 220 5.04 28.72 -29.86
CA LYS A 220 5.54 29.13 -28.53
C LYS A 220 5.24 28.10 -27.43
N ILE A 221 4.19 27.30 -27.58
CA ILE A 221 3.85 26.23 -26.64
C ILE A 221 4.41 24.85 -27.06
N GLY A 222 5.09 24.76 -28.20
CA GLY A 222 5.74 23.52 -28.66
C GLY A 222 4.96 22.72 -29.70
N ALA A 223 3.90 23.26 -30.29
CA ALA A 223 3.24 22.71 -31.47
C ALA A 223 3.88 23.25 -32.78
N ARG A 224 3.53 22.68 -33.94
CA ARG A 224 4.11 23.10 -35.23
C ARG A 224 3.35 24.29 -35.82
N ASP A 225 2.03 24.25 -35.67
CA ASP A 225 1.04 25.20 -36.10
C ASP A 225 -0.25 24.98 -35.28
N LEU A 226 -1.26 25.82 -35.49
CA LEU A 226 -2.52 25.77 -34.75
C LEU A 226 -3.29 24.46 -35.00
N LYS A 227 -3.19 23.87 -36.19
CA LYS A 227 -3.83 22.57 -36.49
C LYS A 227 -3.17 21.44 -35.69
N HIS A 228 -1.85 21.45 -35.59
CA HIS A 228 -1.11 20.49 -34.78
C HIS A 228 -1.46 20.64 -33.30
N LEU A 229 -1.64 21.87 -32.81
CA LEU A 229 -2.11 22.11 -31.45
C LEU A 229 -3.52 21.55 -31.21
N GLN A 230 -4.45 21.80 -32.14
CA GLN A 230 -5.82 21.25 -32.07
C GLN A 230 -5.82 19.72 -32.00
N GLU A 231 -4.98 19.07 -32.81
CA GLU A 231 -4.85 17.62 -32.80
C GLU A 231 -4.30 17.10 -31.47
N LEU A 232 -3.24 17.73 -30.94
CA LEU A 232 -2.66 17.34 -29.65
C LEU A 232 -3.66 17.50 -28.50
N VAL A 233 -4.40 18.62 -28.48
CA VAL A 233 -5.44 18.88 -27.48
C VAL A 233 -6.58 17.87 -27.61
N ARG A 234 -7.01 17.53 -28.83
CA ARG A 234 -8.02 16.50 -29.07
C ARG A 234 -7.59 15.15 -28.51
N VAL A 235 -6.38 14.69 -28.85
CA VAL A 235 -5.83 13.40 -28.36
C VAL A 235 -5.76 13.38 -26.83
N ASP A 236 -5.32 14.48 -26.22
CA ASP A 236 -5.26 14.61 -24.76
C ASP A 236 -6.66 14.56 -24.12
N LEU A 237 -7.65 15.24 -24.71
CA LEU A 237 -9.05 15.21 -24.25
C LEU A 237 -9.67 13.82 -24.40
N GLU A 238 -9.43 13.14 -25.51
CA GLU A 238 -9.90 11.76 -25.74
C GLU A 238 -9.35 10.81 -24.68
N LYS A 239 -8.05 10.93 -24.38
CA LYS A 239 -7.39 10.16 -23.32
C LYS A 239 -7.99 10.44 -21.94
N ILE A 240 -8.20 11.72 -21.60
CA ILE A 240 -8.81 12.10 -20.32
C ILE A 240 -10.23 11.53 -20.20
N MET A 241 -11.05 11.64 -21.26
CA MET A 241 -12.40 11.10 -21.25
C MET A 241 -12.40 9.58 -21.13
N ALA A 242 -11.47 8.89 -21.80
CA ALA A 242 -11.30 7.44 -21.68
C ALA A 242 -10.90 7.04 -20.25
N ASP A 243 -9.92 7.71 -19.66
CA ASP A 243 -9.45 7.46 -18.29
C ASP A 243 -10.57 7.73 -17.26
N GLN A 244 -11.38 8.77 -17.46
CA GLN A 244 -12.52 9.08 -16.59
C GLN A 244 -13.62 8.02 -16.66
N VAL A 245 -13.92 7.52 -17.86
CA VAL A 245 -14.89 6.44 -18.04
C VAL A 245 -14.40 5.16 -17.39
N GLU A 246 -13.13 4.80 -17.58
CA GLU A 246 -12.54 3.61 -16.97
C GLU A 246 -12.54 3.73 -15.44
N ALA A 247 -12.19 4.90 -14.88
CA ALA A 247 -12.23 5.13 -13.44
C ALA A 247 -13.66 5.05 -12.86
N LYS A 248 -14.67 5.54 -13.58
CA LYS A 248 -16.08 5.40 -13.16
C LYS A 248 -16.49 3.93 -13.14
N LEU A 249 -16.13 3.18 -14.18
CA LEU A 249 -16.38 1.74 -14.26
C LEU A 249 -15.72 1.00 -13.09
N GLU A 250 -14.46 1.30 -12.79
CA GLU A 250 -13.72 0.69 -11.69
C GLU A 250 -14.36 1.01 -10.34
N ASN A 251 -14.75 2.26 -10.09
CA ASN A 251 -15.43 2.63 -8.84
C ASN A 251 -16.76 1.89 -8.68
N GLU A 252 -17.62 1.87 -9.72
CA GLU A 252 -18.88 1.13 -9.68
C GLU A 252 -18.65 -0.37 -9.45
N LEU A 253 -17.63 -0.93 -10.08
CA LEU A 253 -17.24 -2.33 -9.90
C LEU A 253 -16.81 -2.61 -8.45
N PHE A 254 -15.97 -1.77 -7.87
CA PHE A 254 -15.55 -1.94 -6.47
C PHE A 254 -16.71 -1.83 -5.50
N ASP A 255 -17.62 -0.88 -5.70
CA ASP A 255 -18.82 -0.71 -4.88
C ASP A 255 -19.71 -1.96 -4.93
N GLU A 256 -19.90 -2.56 -6.11
CA GLU A 256 -20.67 -3.81 -6.25
C GLU A 256 -19.94 -5.03 -5.65
N ILE A 257 -18.61 -5.12 -5.83
CA ILE A 257 -17.80 -6.19 -5.24
C ILE A 257 -17.84 -6.15 -3.71
N LEU A 258 -17.77 -4.95 -3.12
CA LEU A 258 -17.85 -4.76 -1.67
C LEU A 258 -19.17 -5.27 -1.08
N LYS A 259 -20.27 -5.24 -1.84
CA LYS A 259 -21.58 -5.76 -1.41
C LYS A 259 -21.67 -7.29 -1.46
N LEU A 260 -20.82 -7.97 -2.22
CA LEU A 260 -20.88 -9.42 -2.44
C LEU A 260 -19.98 -10.24 -1.51
N ALA A 261 -19.08 -9.59 -0.79
CA ALA A 261 -18.11 -10.27 0.05
C ALA A 261 -18.26 -9.88 1.52
N GLU A 262 -18.36 -10.89 2.38
CA GLU A 262 -18.29 -10.71 3.82
C GLU A 262 -16.83 -10.87 4.26
N VAL A 263 -16.25 -9.78 4.76
CA VAL A 263 -14.87 -9.75 5.28
C VAL A 263 -14.81 -8.87 6.51
N GLU A 264 -14.44 -9.46 7.63
CA GLU A 264 -14.05 -8.70 8.82
C GLU A 264 -12.59 -8.28 8.69
N VAL A 265 -12.35 -6.97 8.57
CA VAL A 265 -10.99 -6.45 8.41
C VAL A 265 -10.38 -6.17 9.79
N PRO A 266 -9.21 -6.74 10.09
CA PRO A 266 -8.47 -6.42 11.30
C PRO A 266 -7.97 -4.96 11.32
N ASP A 267 -8.01 -4.33 12.50
CA ASP A 267 -7.57 -2.94 12.68
C ASP A 267 -6.10 -2.74 12.25
N ILE A 268 -5.23 -3.74 12.45
CA ILE A 268 -3.82 -3.68 12.00
C ILE A 268 -3.69 -3.46 10.48
N LEU A 269 -4.57 -4.07 9.67
CA LEU A 269 -4.53 -3.87 8.22
C LEU A 269 -5.07 -2.49 7.84
N ILE A 270 -6.07 -1.99 8.57
CA ILE A 270 -6.63 -0.65 8.36
C ILE A 270 -5.56 0.39 8.69
N ASP A 271 -4.89 0.25 9.82
CA ASP A 271 -3.86 1.20 10.27
C ASP A 271 -2.64 1.21 9.32
N ASP A 272 -2.25 0.05 8.79
CA ASP A 272 -1.23 -0.06 7.73
C ASP A 272 -1.64 0.67 6.45
N GLU A 273 -2.90 0.54 6.03
CA GLU A 273 -3.40 1.25 4.85
C GLU A 273 -3.52 2.75 5.09
N ILE A 274 -3.95 3.18 6.28
CA ILE A 274 -3.91 4.59 6.68
C ILE A 274 -2.47 5.12 6.60
N ASN A 275 -1.49 4.37 7.09
CA ASN A 275 -0.07 4.75 6.98
C ASN A 275 0.35 4.92 5.51
N ARG A 276 -0.04 3.99 4.62
CA ARG A 276 0.24 4.11 3.18
C ARG A 276 -0.38 5.36 2.58
N ILE A 277 -1.65 5.64 2.91
CA ILE A 277 -2.36 6.84 2.42
C ILE A 277 -1.66 8.10 2.93
N VAL A 278 -1.31 8.17 4.22
CA VAL A 278 -0.62 9.32 4.82
C VAL A 278 0.75 9.53 4.18
N VAL A 279 1.56 8.48 3.98
CA VAL A 279 2.85 8.57 3.29
C VAL A 279 2.67 9.13 1.88
N ARG A 280 1.66 8.68 1.14
CA ARG A 280 1.34 9.21 -0.19
C ARG A 280 0.96 10.69 -0.14
N ILE A 281 0.12 11.09 0.81
CA ILE A 281 -0.24 12.51 1.02
C ILE A 281 1.02 13.33 1.29
N THR A 282 1.88 12.87 2.19
CA THR A 282 3.14 13.54 2.53
C THR A 282 4.05 13.68 1.31
N GLN A 283 4.24 12.62 0.53
CA GLN A 283 5.05 12.66 -0.70
C GLN A 283 4.49 13.66 -1.72
N ASN A 284 3.17 13.69 -1.89
CA ASN A 284 2.53 14.68 -2.75
C ASN A 284 2.76 16.10 -2.22
N LEU A 285 2.67 16.31 -0.90
CA LEU A 285 2.96 17.61 -0.27
C LEU A 285 4.44 18.01 -0.42
N GLU A 286 5.37 17.07 -0.34
CA GLU A 286 6.80 17.32 -0.51
C GLU A 286 7.17 17.68 -1.95
N GLN A 287 6.59 17.00 -2.95
CA GLN A 287 6.64 17.47 -4.35
C GLN A 287 6.07 18.88 -4.45
N GLN A 288 5.08 19.16 -3.60
CA GLN A 288 4.52 20.46 -3.46
C GLN A 288 5.44 21.49 -2.72
N ASN A 289 6.62 21.12 -2.22
CA ASN A 289 7.42 21.93 -1.29
C ASN A 289 6.62 22.41 -0.05
N LYS A 290 5.59 21.65 0.35
CA LYS A 290 4.82 21.83 1.58
C LYS A 290 5.17 20.70 2.55
N LYS A 291 5.08 20.96 3.85
CA LYS A 291 5.18 19.91 4.88
C LYS A 291 3.80 19.46 5.31
N LEU A 292 3.71 18.22 5.80
CA LEU A 292 2.47 17.69 6.37
C LEU A 292 1.94 18.57 7.51
N ASP A 293 2.83 19.07 8.38
CA ASP A 293 2.44 19.94 9.49
C ASP A 293 1.79 21.25 9.03
N ASP A 294 2.25 21.81 7.91
CA ASP A 294 1.66 23.04 7.35
C ASP A 294 0.27 22.76 6.78
N TYR A 295 0.10 21.62 6.09
CA TYR A 295 -1.21 21.17 5.59
C TYR A 295 -2.21 20.94 6.71
N LEU A 296 -1.79 20.26 7.80
CA LEU A 296 -2.65 20.03 8.96
C LEU A 296 -3.12 21.34 9.60
N LYS A 297 -2.24 22.35 9.66
CA LYS A 297 -2.59 23.70 10.16
C LYS A 297 -3.54 24.44 9.22
N GLU A 298 -3.28 24.43 7.90
CA GLU A 298 -4.14 25.06 6.88
C GLU A 298 -5.58 24.50 6.94
N GLU A 299 -5.71 23.18 7.09
CA GLU A 299 -6.99 22.48 7.17
C GLU A 299 -7.60 22.48 8.59
N ASN A 300 -6.97 23.14 9.57
CA ASN A 300 -7.38 23.16 10.98
C ASN A 300 -7.66 21.76 11.56
N THR A 301 -6.78 20.79 11.26
CA THR A 301 -6.93 19.40 11.67
C THR A 301 -5.66 18.84 12.33
N THR A 302 -5.76 17.67 12.96
CA THR A 302 -4.61 16.96 13.56
C THR A 302 -4.33 15.68 12.79
N LEU A 303 -3.14 15.10 12.98
CA LEU A 303 -2.82 13.81 12.37
C LEU A 303 -3.84 12.74 12.78
N ASP A 304 -4.22 12.67 14.05
CA ASP A 304 -5.21 11.70 14.53
C ASP A 304 -6.60 11.93 13.91
N ALA A 305 -7.03 13.19 13.77
CA ALA A 305 -8.29 13.51 13.11
C ALA A 305 -8.26 13.19 11.61
N LEU A 306 -7.15 13.44 10.92
CA LEU A 306 -6.94 13.04 9.54
C LEU A 306 -7.01 11.51 9.39
N ARG A 307 -6.31 10.76 10.26
CA ARG A 307 -6.34 9.29 10.27
C ARG A 307 -7.74 8.75 10.52
N ALA A 308 -8.49 9.35 11.45
CA ALA A 308 -9.88 8.99 11.71
C ALA A 308 -10.78 9.23 10.48
N LYS A 309 -10.60 10.34 9.77
CA LYS A 309 -11.31 10.65 8.52
C LYS A 309 -10.98 9.67 7.39
N LEU A 310 -9.74 9.18 7.34
CA LEU A 310 -9.28 8.21 6.34
C LEU A 310 -9.68 6.76 6.67
N ARG A 311 -10.07 6.46 7.92
CA ARG A 311 -10.35 5.09 8.37
C ARG A 311 -11.41 4.37 7.53
N PRO A 312 -12.57 4.96 7.19
CA PRO A 312 -13.58 4.28 6.37
C PRO A 312 -13.06 3.96 4.96
N GLN A 313 -12.31 4.89 4.37
CA GLN A 313 -11.69 4.69 3.06
C GLN A 313 -10.63 3.58 3.11
N ALA A 314 -9.76 3.59 4.14
CA ALA A 314 -8.74 2.57 4.34
C ALA A 314 -9.37 1.19 4.55
N GLU A 315 -10.46 1.08 5.32
CA GLU A 315 -11.19 -0.17 5.49
C GLU A 315 -11.69 -0.72 4.14
N ASN A 316 -12.30 0.12 3.31
CA ASN A 316 -12.76 -0.29 1.97
C ASN A 316 -11.60 -0.70 1.07
N ASN A 317 -10.50 0.04 1.05
CA ASN A 317 -9.30 -0.30 0.27
C ASN A 317 -8.75 -1.68 0.65
N VAL A 318 -8.71 -1.98 1.96
CA VAL A 318 -8.26 -3.28 2.45
C VAL A 318 -9.25 -4.38 2.09
N LYS A 319 -10.57 -4.15 2.22
CA LYS A 319 -11.60 -5.11 1.78
C LYS A 319 -11.44 -5.45 0.31
N ILE A 320 -11.37 -4.44 -0.56
CA ILE A 320 -11.16 -4.62 -2.01
C ILE A 320 -9.89 -5.43 -2.27
N THR A 321 -8.79 -5.07 -1.61
CA THR A 321 -7.51 -5.76 -1.75
C THR A 321 -7.62 -7.25 -1.39
N LEU A 322 -8.28 -7.57 -0.27
CA LEU A 322 -8.47 -8.95 0.17
C LEU A 322 -9.39 -9.73 -0.77
N ILE A 323 -10.45 -9.10 -1.27
CA ILE A 323 -11.36 -9.70 -2.24
C ILE A 323 -10.64 -10.01 -3.55
N MET A 324 -9.86 -9.07 -4.06
CA MET A 324 -9.06 -9.27 -5.28
C MET A 324 -7.99 -10.34 -5.07
N ASP A 325 -7.32 -10.39 -3.91
CA ASP A 325 -6.37 -11.47 -3.59
C ASP A 325 -7.05 -12.85 -3.68
N GLU A 326 -8.26 -12.98 -3.13
CA GLU A 326 -9.03 -14.22 -3.14
C GLU A 326 -9.57 -14.58 -4.53
N ILE A 327 -10.08 -13.62 -5.30
CA ILE A 327 -10.52 -13.84 -6.69
C ILE A 327 -9.35 -14.30 -7.55
N GLY A 328 -8.22 -13.58 -7.48
CA GLY A 328 -7.03 -13.89 -8.27
C GLY A 328 -6.49 -15.29 -7.96
N LYS A 329 -6.53 -15.72 -6.69
CA LYS A 329 -6.16 -17.08 -6.28
C LYS A 329 -7.12 -18.14 -6.84
N LYS A 330 -8.43 -17.92 -6.76
CA LYS A 330 -9.45 -18.85 -7.29
C LYS A 330 -9.34 -19.01 -8.81
N GLU A 331 -9.10 -17.91 -9.52
CA GLU A 331 -8.92 -17.90 -10.97
C GLU A 331 -7.47 -18.25 -11.40
N LYS A 332 -6.58 -18.52 -10.44
CA LYS A 332 -5.17 -18.89 -10.65
C LYS A 332 -4.42 -17.89 -11.52
N VAL A 333 -4.62 -16.59 -11.27
CA VAL A 333 -3.88 -15.51 -11.92
C VAL A 333 -2.39 -15.71 -11.69
N GLN A 334 -1.60 -15.70 -12.76
CA GLN A 334 -0.15 -15.88 -12.70
C GLN A 334 0.57 -14.58 -13.03
N VAL A 335 1.65 -14.32 -12.30
CA VAL A 335 2.60 -13.25 -12.60
C VAL A 335 3.89 -13.89 -13.05
N THR A 336 4.33 -13.53 -14.24
CA THR A 336 5.57 -14.05 -14.82
C THR A 336 6.76 -13.21 -14.35
N ARG A 337 7.94 -13.82 -14.38
CA ARG A 337 9.19 -13.13 -14.06
C ARG A 337 9.46 -11.97 -15.01
N GLU A 338 9.18 -12.14 -16.30
CA GLU A 338 9.35 -11.09 -17.31
C GLU A 338 8.50 -9.86 -17.01
N GLU A 339 7.27 -10.04 -16.53
CA GLU A 339 6.40 -8.92 -16.16
C GLU A 339 6.94 -8.15 -14.95
N ILE A 340 7.47 -8.87 -13.95
CA ILE A 340 8.11 -8.25 -12.78
C ILE A 340 9.35 -7.47 -13.21
N GLU A 341 10.19 -8.05 -14.06
CA GLU A 341 11.40 -7.41 -14.58
C GLU A 341 11.07 -6.19 -15.43
N ASN A 342 10.08 -6.28 -16.33
CA ASN A 342 9.61 -5.18 -17.15
C ASN A 342 9.09 -4.02 -16.31
N ALA A 343 8.30 -4.31 -15.27
CA ALA A 343 7.77 -3.28 -14.39
C ALA A 343 8.87 -2.64 -13.53
N ALA A 344 9.94 -3.36 -13.21
CA ALA A 344 11.07 -2.86 -12.43
C ALA A 344 12.10 -2.03 -13.25
N LYS A 345 12.00 -2.01 -14.60
CA LYS A 345 12.92 -1.24 -15.48
C LYS A 345 12.88 0.27 -15.24
N GLY A 346 11.77 0.79 -14.72
CA GLY A 346 11.62 2.22 -14.39
C GLY A 346 12.23 2.64 -13.06
N VAL A 347 12.79 1.71 -12.28
CA VAL A 347 13.39 1.98 -10.97
C VAL A 347 14.90 1.89 -11.09
N ASP A 348 15.63 2.89 -10.59
CA ASP A 348 17.09 2.85 -10.48
C ASP A 348 17.49 1.82 -9.41
N GLN A 349 17.78 0.60 -9.86
CA GLN A 349 18.17 -0.52 -9.00
C GLN A 349 19.66 -0.49 -8.62
N ALA A 350 20.46 0.41 -9.20
CA ALA A 350 21.92 0.42 -9.01
C ALA A 350 22.31 0.76 -7.57
N LYS A 351 21.44 1.47 -6.84
CA LYS A 351 21.65 1.87 -5.44
C LYS A 351 20.99 0.96 -4.41
N LEU A 352 20.27 -0.07 -4.86
CA LEU A 352 19.55 -0.98 -3.97
C LEU A 352 20.44 -2.15 -3.55
N ASP A 353 20.41 -2.51 -2.27
CA ASP A 353 20.99 -3.76 -1.79
C ASP A 353 20.12 -4.97 -2.20
N GLU A 354 20.62 -6.19 -1.98
CA GLU A 354 19.90 -7.41 -2.38
C GLU A 354 18.57 -7.60 -1.65
N LYS A 355 18.45 -7.12 -0.41
CA LYS A 355 17.20 -7.19 0.35
C LYS A 355 16.17 -6.23 -0.24
N GLN A 356 16.58 -5.00 -0.51
CA GLN A 356 15.74 -3.97 -1.14
C GLN A 356 15.28 -4.38 -2.54
N LYS A 357 16.15 -5.03 -3.33
CA LYS A 357 15.75 -5.61 -4.62
C LYS A 357 14.73 -6.73 -4.46
N ALA A 358 14.89 -7.60 -3.46
CA ALA A 358 13.92 -8.66 -3.17
C ALA A 358 12.56 -8.08 -2.75
N ASP A 359 12.56 -7.08 -1.87
CA ASP A 359 11.36 -6.38 -1.42
C ASP A 359 10.65 -5.67 -2.59
N LEU A 360 11.42 -5.01 -3.47
CA LEU A 360 10.89 -4.40 -4.70
C LEU A 360 10.24 -5.45 -5.60
N ARG A 361 10.92 -6.57 -5.88
CA ARG A 361 10.35 -7.64 -6.72
C ARG A 361 9.04 -8.19 -6.15
N ASN A 362 8.99 -8.40 -4.83
CA ASN A 362 7.77 -8.85 -4.15
C ASN A 362 6.64 -7.83 -4.27
N TYR A 363 6.95 -6.55 -4.07
CA TYR A 363 5.99 -5.46 -4.25
C TYR A 363 5.42 -5.41 -5.68
N MET A 364 6.30 -5.51 -6.68
CA MET A 364 5.90 -5.49 -8.09
C MET A 364 5.05 -6.71 -8.44
N ALA A 365 5.43 -7.90 -7.95
CA ALA A 365 4.65 -9.13 -8.16
C ALA A 365 3.22 -8.99 -7.61
N VAL A 366 3.07 -8.49 -6.39
CA VAL A 366 1.74 -8.23 -5.78
C VAL A 366 0.96 -7.20 -6.58
N SER A 367 1.60 -6.12 -7.02
CA SER A 367 0.93 -5.08 -7.81
C SER A 367 0.43 -5.59 -9.16
N ILE A 368 1.26 -6.34 -9.88
CA ILE A 368 0.90 -6.92 -11.19
C ILE A 368 -0.21 -7.95 -11.01
N PHE A 369 -0.14 -8.77 -9.97
CA PHE A 369 -1.18 -9.75 -9.65
C PHE A 369 -2.54 -9.07 -9.45
N GLN A 370 -2.58 -7.99 -8.68
CA GLN A 370 -3.80 -7.22 -8.45
C GLN A 370 -4.33 -6.58 -9.73
N ALA A 371 -3.47 -5.94 -10.53
CA ALA A 371 -3.86 -5.32 -11.80
C ALA A 371 -4.45 -6.36 -12.78
N LYS A 372 -3.79 -7.51 -12.93
CA LYS A 372 -4.29 -8.62 -13.75
C LYS A 372 -5.63 -9.16 -13.27
N THR A 373 -5.80 -9.26 -11.95
CA THR A 373 -7.05 -9.73 -11.37
C THR A 373 -8.17 -8.74 -11.65
N LEU A 374 -7.92 -7.45 -11.50
CA LEU A 374 -8.88 -6.39 -11.84
C LEU A 374 -9.27 -6.46 -13.31
N ASP A 375 -8.31 -6.59 -14.22
CA ASP A 375 -8.58 -6.72 -15.66
C ASP A 375 -9.41 -7.95 -16.00
N LEU A 376 -9.16 -9.09 -15.33
CA LEU A 376 -9.96 -10.30 -15.47
C LEU A 376 -11.41 -10.04 -15.02
N VAL A 377 -11.59 -9.42 -13.87
CA VAL A 377 -12.92 -9.10 -13.34
C VAL A 377 -13.65 -8.14 -14.27
N LYS A 378 -12.98 -7.06 -14.73
CA LYS A 378 -13.55 -6.12 -15.71
C LYS A 378 -14.02 -6.82 -16.97
N LYS A 379 -13.21 -7.73 -17.54
CA LYS A 379 -13.59 -8.50 -18.75
C LYS A 379 -14.76 -9.45 -18.52
N ALA A 380 -14.93 -9.98 -17.32
CA ALA A 380 -16.01 -10.91 -17.00
C ALA A 380 -17.34 -10.24 -16.67
N VAL A 381 -17.30 -9.00 -16.15
CA VAL A 381 -18.45 -8.33 -15.50
C VAL A 381 -18.91 -7.07 -16.24
N ALA A 382 -18.04 -6.42 -17.00
CA ALA A 382 -18.41 -5.23 -17.76
C ALA A 382 -19.23 -5.63 -19.00
N ILE A 383 -20.45 -5.11 -19.11
CA ILE A 383 -21.40 -5.37 -20.21
C ILE A 383 -21.63 -4.09 -21.03
#